data_AF-A0A7T1TUS1-F1
#
_entry.id   AF-A0A7T1TUS1-F1
#
_cell.length_a   1.000
_cell.length_b   1.000
_cell.length_c   1.000
_cell.angle_alpha   90.00
_cell.angle_beta   90.00
_cell.angle_gamma   90.00
#
_symmetry.space_group_name_H-M   'P 1'
#
loop_
_entity.id
_entity.type
_entity.pdbx_description
1 polymer ?
#
loop_
_entity_poly.entity_id
_entity_poly.type
_entity_poly.pdbx_seq_one_letter_code
_entity_poly.pdbx_strand_id
1 'polypeptide(L)'
;MLSKIINRLRNGYMVYHFGVSFKEVRFCIKVLDILWKENLIKGYTKTKDGVITVFLRYYNGFPICTRIVVISRPRDRIYLSLLDLARLSTEFGVLILSTPQGIMTNEQCIRKGEGGEILAYVA
;
A
#
# COMPACT_ATOMS: atom_id res chain seq x y z
N MET A 1 1.97 3.40 -12.81
CA MET A 1 3.11 3.90 -11.99
C MET A 1 3.16 3.21 -10.64
N LEU A 2 2.06 3.20 -9.88
CA LEU A 2 1.92 2.46 -8.61
C LEU A 2 2.30 0.98 -8.73
N SER A 3 1.82 0.30 -9.78
CA SER A 3 2.14 -1.10 -10.06
C SER A 3 3.64 -1.41 -10.11
N LYS A 4 4.46 -0.52 -10.69
CA LYS A 4 5.91 -0.71 -10.76
C LYS A 4 6.55 -0.68 -9.37
N ILE A 5 6.09 0.21 -8.50
CA ILE A 5 6.62 0.37 -7.13
C ILE A 5 6.20 -0.80 -6.25
N ILE A 6 4.92 -1.17 -6.28
CA ILE A 6 4.40 -2.34 -5.55
C ILE A 6 5.11 -3.62 -5.99
N ASN A 7 5.34 -3.80 -7.30
CA ASN A 7 6.11 -4.94 -7.80
C ASN A 7 7.57 -4.92 -7.30
N ARG A 8 8.21 -3.76 -7.19
CA ARG A 8 9.56 -3.66 -6.60
C ARG A 8 9.57 -4.05 -5.13
N LEU A 9 8.59 -3.60 -4.35
CA LEU A 9 8.45 -3.98 -2.95
C LEU A 9 8.24 -5.49 -2.80
N ARG A 10 7.31 -6.06 -3.58
CA ARG A 10 7.04 -7.50 -3.60
C ARG A 10 8.30 -8.31 -3.94
N ASN A 11 8.98 -7.92 -5.01
CA ASN A 11 10.19 -8.62 -5.43
C ASN A 11 11.30 -8.48 -4.38
N GLY A 12 11.44 -7.31 -3.75
CA GLY A 12 12.37 -7.10 -2.64
C GLY A 12 12.12 -8.02 -1.46
N TYR A 13 10.84 -8.25 -1.11
CA TYR A 13 10.47 -9.23 -0.09
C TYR A 13 10.81 -10.68 -0.50
N MET A 14 10.58 -11.04 -1.77
CA MET A 14 10.86 -12.39 -2.27
C MET A 14 12.35 -12.76 -2.24
N VAL A 15 13.24 -11.79 -2.42
CA VAL A 15 14.71 -12.01 -2.43
C VAL A 15 15.38 -11.57 -1.12
N TYR A 16 14.60 -11.32 -0.06
CA TYR A 16 15.08 -10.94 1.27
C TYR A 16 16.00 -9.70 1.28
N HIS A 17 15.70 -8.71 0.44
CA HIS A 17 16.45 -7.45 0.45
C HIS A 17 16.16 -6.62 1.70
N PHE A 18 17.17 -5.89 2.20
CA PHE A 18 16.99 -4.94 3.29
C PHE A 18 16.12 -3.74 2.90
N GLY A 19 16.21 -3.30 1.64
CA GLY A 19 15.45 -2.18 1.11
C GLY A 19 15.42 -2.13 -0.40
N VAL A 20 14.53 -1.31 -0.94
CA VAL A 20 14.36 -1.09 -2.38
C VAL A 20 14.27 0.39 -2.69
N SER A 21 14.94 0.81 -3.76
CA SER A 21 15.02 2.22 -4.17
C SER A 21 14.37 2.48 -5.52
N PHE A 22 13.76 3.66 -5.67
CA PHE A 22 13.13 4.12 -6.91
C PHE A 22 13.02 5.65 -6.94
N LYS A 23 12.88 6.23 -8.14
CA LYS A 23 12.63 7.67 -8.29
C LYS A 23 11.25 8.04 -7.75
N GLU A 24 11.17 9.22 -7.16
CA GLU A 24 10.01 9.74 -6.46
C GLU A 24 8.78 9.80 -7.36
N VAL A 25 7.65 9.43 -6.74
CA VAL A 25 6.32 9.65 -7.28
C VAL A 25 5.46 10.20 -6.17
N ARG A 26 5.01 11.46 -6.28
CA ARG A 26 4.24 12.15 -5.23
C ARG A 26 3.06 11.33 -4.71
N PHE A 27 2.33 10.68 -5.61
CA PHE A 27 1.21 9.81 -5.28
C PHE A 27 1.60 8.61 -4.39
N CYS A 28 2.80 8.06 -4.59
CA CYS A 28 3.25 6.87 -3.88
C CYS A 28 3.72 7.19 -2.45
N ILE A 29 4.07 8.44 -2.14
CA ILE A 29 4.45 8.84 -0.77
C ILE A 29 3.30 8.57 0.19
N LYS A 30 2.07 8.96 -0.16
CA LYS A 30 0.88 8.69 0.67
C LYS A 30 0.65 7.20 0.89
N VAL A 31 0.91 6.38 -0.12
CA VAL A 31 0.82 4.91 0.00
C VAL A 31 1.89 4.38 0.94
N LEU A 32 3.13 4.86 0.82
CA LEU A 32 4.22 4.48 1.73
C LEU A 32 3.95 4.91 3.18
N ASP A 33 3.34 6.07 3.39
CA ASP A 33 2.92 6.52 4.71
C ASP A 33 1.91 5.57 5.36
N ILE A 34 0.95 5.07 4.58
CA ILE A 34 -0.01 4.05 5.04
C ILE A 34 0.74 2.76 5.37
N LEU A 35 1.60 2.26 4.47
CA LEU A 35 2.37 1.04 4.73
C LEU A 35 3.24 1.15 5.98
N TRP A 36 3.80 2.33 6.25
CA TRP A 36 4.59 2.58 7.45
C TRP A 36 3.72 2.61 8.72
N LYS A 37 2.58 3.31 8.69
CA LYS A 37 1.62 3.40 9.81
C LYS A 37 1.04 2.04 10.18
N GLU A 38 0.74 1.21 9.19
CA GLU A 38 0.26 -0.17 9.36
C GLU A 38 1.39 -1.15 9.74
N ASN A 39 2.61 -0.66 10.01
CA ASN A 39 3.80 -1.47 10.34
C ASN A 39 4.18 -2.52 9.27
N LEU A 40 3.77 -2.32 8.02
CA LEU A 40 4.07 -3.22 6.88
C LEU A 40 5.45 -2.97 6.27
N ILE A 41 6.05 -1.81 6.53
CA ILE A 41 7.44 -1.50 6.18
C ILE A 41 8.13 -0.91 7.41
N LYS A 42 9.47 -0.96 7.45
CA LYS A 42 10.25 -0.39 8.55
C LYS A 42 10.26 1.14 8.50
N GLY A 43 10.17 1.69 7.28
CA GLY A 43 10.13 3.12 7.00
C GLY A 43 10.66 3.39 5.59
N TYR A 44 10.78 4.66 5.24
CA TYR A 44 11.39 5.06 3.98
C TYR A 44 12.12 6.40 4.14
N THR A 45 13.12 6.65 3.30
CA THR A 45 13.84 7.92 3.21
C THR A 45 13.72 8.50 1.81
N LYS A 46 13.84 9.82 1.70
CA LYS A 46 13.83 10.55 0.45
C LYS A 46 15.11 11.39 0.35
N THR A 47 15.86 11.22 -0.74
CA THR A 47 17.03 12.04 -1.03
C THR A 47 16.63 13.35 -1.73
N LYS A 48 17.53 14.34 -1.76
CA LYS A 48 17.33 15.60 -2.49
C LYS A 48 17.17 15.38 -4.00
N ASP A 49 17.81 14.34 -4.53
CA ASP A 49 17.72 13.94 -5.95
C ASP A 49 16.39 13.25 -6.30
N GLY A 50 15.45 13.18 -5.34
CA GLY A 50 14.15 12.56 -5.52
C GLY A 50 14.23 11.04 -5.60
N VAL A 51 15.20 10.40 -4.94
CA VAL A 51 15.22 8.94 -4.79
C VAL A 51 14.58 8.57 -3.47
N ILE A 52 13.58 7.69 -3.52
CA ILE A 52 12.95 7.09 -2.35
C ILE A 52 13.59 5.73 -2.12
N THR A 53 14.05 5.48 -0.90
CA THR A 53 14.50 4.17 -0.44
C THR A 53 13.56 3.66 0.64
N VAL A 54 12.93 2.52 0.40
CA VAL A 54 11.99 1.88 1.34
C VAL A 54 12.72 0.74 2.04
N PHE A 55 12.67 0.74 3.37
CA PHE A 55 13.25 -0.30 4.21
C PHE A 55 12.19 -1.37 4.52
N LEU A 56 12.47 -2.60 4.10
CA LEU A 56 11.54 -3.71 4.22
C LEU A 56 11.56 -4.26 5.65
N ARG A 57 10.40 -4.71 6.14
CA ARG A 57 10.25 -5.24 7.50
C ARG A 57 10.12 -6.76 7.47
N TYR A 58 10.88 -7.41 8.33
CA TYR A 58 10.86 -8.86 8.51
C TYR A 58 10.61 -9.17 9.99
N TYR A 59 9.93 -10.28 10.25
CA TYR A 59 9.68 -10.81 11.59
C TYR A 59 10.11 -12.28 11.62
N ASN A 60 11.01 -12.62 12.56
CA ASN A 60 11.60 -13.96 12.68
C ASN A 60 12.17 -14.51 11.36
N GLY A 61 12.79 -13.64 10.55
CA GLY A 61 13.35 -14.00 9.24
C GLY A 61 12.33 -14.08 8.10
N PHE A 62 11.03 -13.96 8.37
CA PHE A 62 9.98 -13.97 7.35
C PHE A 62 9.54 -12.55 6.96
N PRO A 63 9.18 -12.28 5.69
CA PRO A 63 8.57 -11.02 5.28
C PRO A 63 7.30 -10.73 6.09
N ILE A 64 7.15 -9.51 6.63
CA ILE A 64 5.91 -9.14 7.34
C ILE A 64 4.69 -9.08 6.41
N CYS A 65 4.95 -8.79 5.13
CA CYS A 65 3.96 -8.66 4.08
C CYS A 65 4.25 -9.70 3.02
N THR A 66 3.34 -10.64 2.82
CA THR A 66 3.50 -11.73 1.85
C THR A 66 2.77 -11.44 0.54
N ARG A 67 1.71 -10.64 0.60
CA ARG A 67 0.83 -10.32 -0.53
C ARG A 67 0.64 -8.82 -0.61
N ILE A 68 1.39 -8.19 -1.51
CA ILE A 68 1.15 -6.80 -1.92
C ILE A 68 0.82 -6.75 -3.41
N VAL A 69 -0.39 -6.32 -3.74
CA VAL A 69 -0.89 -6.33 -5.12
C VAL A 69 -1.65 -5.05 -5.44
N VAL A 70 -1.51 -4.60 -6.69
CA VAL A 70 -2.33 -3.50 -7.22
C VAL A 70 -3.60 -4.08 -7.81
N ILE A 71 -4.74 -3.55 -7.37
CA ILE A 71 -6.07 -4.00 -7.77
C ILE A 71 -6.56 -3.14 -8.94
N SER A 72 -6.80 -1.84 -8.74
CA SER A 72 -7.22 -0.94 -9.83
C SER A 72 -6.12 -0.72 -10.87
N ARG A 73 -6.47 -0.93 -12.14
CA ARG A 73 -5.63 -0.66 -13.30
C ARG A 73 -6.31 0.42 -14.15
N PRO A 74 -5.58 1.22 -14.94
CA PRO A 74 -6.18 2.30 -15.73
C PRO A 74 -7.35 1.88 -16.64
N ARG A 75 -7.36 0.63 -17.10
CA ARG A 75 -8.42 0.06 -17.95
C ARG A 75 -9.54 -0.65 -17.18
N ASP A 76 -9.32 -0.90 -15.89
CA ASP A 76 -10.21 -1.68 -15.04
C ASP A 76 -10.13 -1.14 -13.60
N ARG A 77 -10.92 -0.10 -13.36
CA ARG A 77 -10.98 0.56 -12.05
C ARG A 77 -12.09 -0.08 -11.23
N ILE A 78 -11.72 -0.57 -10.05
CA ILE A 78 -12.65 -1.22 -9.14
C ILE A 78 -12.98 -0.23 -8.01
N TYR A 79 -14.27 -0.05 -7.74
CA TYR A 79 -14.77 0.80 -6.67
C TYR A 79 -15.53 -0.05 -5.66
N LEU A 80 -15.37 0.28 -4.37
CA LEU A 80 -16.17 -0.30 -3.30
C LEU A 80 -17.04 0.77 -2.66
N SER A 81 -18.29 0.43 -2.43
CA SER A 81 -19.17 1.22 -1.58
C SER A 81 -18.81 1.05 -0.11
N LEU A 82 -19.31 1.95 0.74
CA LEU A 82 -19.22 1.79 2.19
C LEU A 82 -19.80 0.44 2.66
N LEU A 83 -20.90 0.00 2.04
CA LEU A 83 -21.55 -1.27 2.38
C LEU A 83 -20.65 -2.46 2.05
N ASP A 84 -19.95 -2.42 0.92
CA ASP A 84 -19.00 -3.48 0.55
C ASP A 84 -17.83 -3.53 1.52
N LEU A 85 -17.30 -2.36 1.92
CA LEU A 85 -16.23 -2.26 2.91
C LEU A 85 -16.66 -2.80 4.28
N ALA A 86 -17.87 -2.47 4.73
CA ALA A 86 -18.41 -2.93 6.01
C ALA A 86 -18.66 -4.45 6.06
N ARG A 87 -18.77 -5.11 4.91
CA ARG A 87 -18.93 -6.57 4.80
C ARG A 87 -17.59 -7.33 4.82
N LEU A 88 -16.45 -6.64 4.70
CA LEU A 88 -15.14 -7.27 4.78
C LEU A 88 -14.87 -7.78 6.19
N SER A 89 -14.25 -8.96 6.31
CA SER A 89 -13.80 -9.46 7.61
C SER A 89 -12.66 -8.60 8.16
N THR A 90 -12.56 -8.53 9.48
CA THR A 90 -11.44 -7.87 10.18
C THR A 90 -10.08 -8.50 9.86
N GLU A 91 -10.05 -9.79 9.51
CA GLU A 91 -8.85 -10.53 9.11
C GLU A 91 -8.52 -10.43 7.62
N PHE A 92 -9.29 -9.66 6.83
CA PHE A 92 -9.10 -9.56 5.39
C PHE A 92 -7.72 -9.01 5.00
N GLY A 93 -7.15 -8.13 5.82
CA GLY A 93 -5.95 -7.36 5.52
C GLY A 93 -6.26 -5.89 5.21
N VAL A 94 -5.27 -5.17 4.69
CA VAL A 94 -5.35 -3.72 4.44
C VAL A 94 -5.67 -3.46 2.97
N LEU A 95 -6.79 -2.78 2.72
CA LEU A 95 -7.07 -2.18 1.43
C LEU A 95 -6.66 -0.71 1.46
N ILE A 96 -5.99 -0.27 0.40
CA ILE A 96 -5.63 1.13 0.19
C ILE A 96 -6.57 1.69 -0.86
N LEU A 97 -7.39 2.67 -0.47
CA LEU A 97 -8.42 3.26 -1.30
C LEU A 97 -8.12 4.72 -1.63
N SER A 98 -8.54 5.15 -2.82
CA SER A 98 -8.63 6.56 -3.20
C SER A 98 -10.06 7.04 -3.04
N THR A 99 -10.28 7.97 -2.12
CA THR A 99 -11.56 8.66 -1.92
C THR A 99 -11.42 10.13 -2.30
N PRO A 100 -12.53 10.89 -2.41
CA PRO A 100 -12.49 12.34 -2.62
C PRO A 100 -11.69 13.09 -1.55
N GLN A 101 -11.65 12.58 -0.31
CA GLN A 101 -10.90 13.18 0.80
C GLN A 101 -9.41 12.78 0.82
N GLY A 102 -8.98 11.85 -0.04
CA GLY A 102 -7.58 11.43 -0.15
C GLY A 102 -7.42 9.92 -0.16
N ILE A 103 -6.17 9.48 0.07
CA ILE A 103 -5.81 8.05 0.09
C ILE A 103 -5.82 7.58 1.54
N MET A 104 -6.53 6.50 1.82
CA MET A 104 -6.73 5.97 3.18
C MET A 104 -6.99 4.46 3.18
N THR A 105 -7.03 3.85 4.36
CA THR A 105 -7.33 2.42 4.51
C THR A 105 -8.82 2.11 4.48
N ASN A 106 -9.21 0.85 4.26
CA ASN A 106 -10.59 0.40 4.42
C ASN A 106 -11.17 0.74 5.80
N GLU A 107 -10.39 0.56 6.86
CA GLU A 107 -10.83 0.91 8.22
C GLU A 107 -11.13 2.42 8.33
N GLN A 108 -10.25 3.26 7.79
CA GLN A 108 -10.44 4.71 7.78
C GLN A 108 -11.65 5.12 6.93
N CYS A 109 -11.86 4.48 5.79
CA CYS A 109 -13.05 4.67 4.96
C CYS A 109 -14.33 4.34 5.72
N ILE A 110 -14.38 3.21 6.43
CA ILE A 110 -15.55 2.79 7.23
C ILE A 110 -15.82 3.81 8.34
N ARG A 111 -14.78 4.25 9.06
CA ARG A 111 -14.90 5.25 10.14
C ARG A 111 -15.41 6.60 9.63
N LYS A 112 -15.08 6.96 8.39
CA LYS A 112 -15.52 8.21 7.75
C LYS A 112 -16.82 8.09 6.98
N GLY A 113 -17.35 6.88 6.80
CA GLY A 113 -18.56 6.64 6.03
C GLY A 113 -18.39 6.84 4.52
N GLU A 114 -17.20 6.59 3.97
CA GLU A 114 -16.93 6.77 2.53
C GLU A 114 -16.54 5.47 1.82
N GLY A 115 -16.90 5.37 0.54
CA GLY A 115 -16.34 4.38 -0.39
C GLY A 115 -15.18 4.95 -1.20
N GLY A 116 -14.67 4.18 -2.16
CA GLY A 116 -13.59 4.67 -3.03
C GLY A 116 -13.08 3.67 -4.04
N GLU A 117 -12.10 4.12 -4.85
CA GLU A 117 -11.37 3.28 -5.81
C GLU A 117 -10.35 2.41 -5.06
N ILE A 118 -10.35 1.10 -5.27
CA ILE A 118 -9.35 0.20 -4.67
C ILE A 118 -8.02 0.31 -5.42
N LEU A 119 -7.01 0.90 -4.80
CA LEU A 119 -5.69 1.02 -5.41
C LEU A 119 -4.86 -0.26 -5.24
N ALA A 120 -4.77 -0.74 -4.00
CA ALA A 120 -3.93 -1.87 -3.64
C ALA A 120 -4.49 -2.66 -2.46
N TYR A 121 -4.07 -3.92 -2.38
CA TYR A 121 -4.35 -4.82 -1.28
C TYR A 121 -3.03 -5.32 -0.68
N VAL A 122 -2.99 -5.40 0.65
CA VAL A 122 -1.82 -5.80 1.42
C VAL A 122 -2.19 -6.76 2.56
N ALA A 123 -1.50 -7.89 2.63
CA ALA A 123 -1.59 -8.90 3.69
C ALA A 123 -0.29 -9.69 3.89
#